data_AF-A0A4Y7KTE9-F1
#
_entry.id   AF-A0A4Y7KTE9-F1
#
_cell.length_a   1.000
_cell.length_b   1.000
_cell.length_c   1.000
_cell.angle_alpha   90.00
_cell.angle_beta   90.00
_cell.angle_gamma   90.00
#
_symmetry.space_group_name_H-M   'P 1'
#
loop_
_entity.id
_entity.type
_entity.pdbx_description
1 polymer ?
#
loop_
_entity_poly.entity_id
_entity_poly.type
_entity_poly.pdbx_seq_one_letter_code
_entity_poly.pdbx_strand_id
1 'polypeptide(L)'
;MALTIEGQLSSPRDSTVSHHQLMMSRVIEKNENFTTRRSANYEASDWGHDFVQSLKSDYAEESKRSEKLKEKVRLMFADQVCSGSLSSTLKLINVIQRLGVSYHFDGEIRASLDTINKKNYGLEKDDLFTRALRFRLLRQHRYEVSQDVFKRFMADMMNTSSAFNDIQGMLSVYEASFYALEGEDILDEARKLVTEVLKEYLLSSAKDHGNTNSITERLVRHALELPFHWIAPRVEARWYIDTYEMMQDMDPLLLEFAKLDFNILQAKYQDELKHISRWWKELGCIELLSFSRNRIVEMFVWTVWCHFEPEFDISREEITKWGALATLVDDAYDVYGTLEELNMFTDAVERWDVNKIADLPDYMKVLYLAVFNTTNAIAYEILKKRGLDILSDLKKVWADFCKAYLVEAKWYYSGYMPTFEEYMDNGWISACGYSMPLYAYLLQGNEITKEALECIKNHSSDFVRYSLMIIRLVDDLQTSSYEQERGDTPKAIQCYMHQNGVSEIIAREHIKQMIHDLWKKMDGDEYSRSIFPRQFIDFVENFARSCHCIYQFEDWYGGKAGSEMKNRVVSLIEKPIPIKKNSLT
;
A
#
# COMPACT_ATOMS: atom_id res chain seq x y z
N MET A 1 54.33 -14.69 -66.29
CA MET A 1 55.37 -14.84 -65.24
C MET A 1 55.10 -13.74 -64.22
N ALA A 2 54.36 -14.05 -63.16
CA ALA A 2 54.89 -14.41 -61.83
C ALA A 2 55.42 -13.15 -61.12
N LEU A 3 54.91 -12.67 -59.98
CA LEU A 3 54.33 -13.34 -58.81
C LEU A 3 53.30 -12.44 -58.08
N THR A 4 52.36 -13.11 -57.43
CA THR A 4 51.33 -12.61 -56.50
C THR A 4 51.80 -12.84 -55.04
N ILE A 5 51.02 -12.30 -54.08
CA ILE A 5 50.94 -12.54 -52.61
C ILE A 5 51.58 -11.42 -51.79
N GLU A 6 50.97 -10.78 -50.78
CA GLU A 6 49.62 -10.65 -50.20
C GLU A 6 49.74 -9.49 -49.18
N GLY A 7 48.64 -8.78 -48.91
CA GLY A 7 48.57 -7.81 -47.82
C GLY A 7 47.16 -7.25 -47.67
N GLN A 8 46.37 -7.85 -46.78
CA GLN A 8 44.97 -7.55 -46.50
C GLN A 8 44.73 -6.08 -46.10
N LEU A 9 43.74 -5.43 -46.73
CA LEU A 9 43.09 -4.21 -46.26
C LEU A 9 41.74 -4.59 -45.64
N SER A 10 41.64 -4.55 -44.32
CA SER A 10 40.38 -4.55 -43.59
C SER A 10 39.87 -3.12 -43.47
N SER A 11 38.61 -2.88 -43.87
CA SER A 11 37.94 -1.59 -43.69
C SER A 11 37.44 -1.43 -42.24
N PRO A 12 37.55 -0.25 -41.61
CA PRO A 12 36.78 0.04 -40.41
C PRO A 12 35.38 0.53 -40.81
N ARG A 13 34.35 -0.23 -40.43
CA ARG A 13 32.97 0.24 -40.32
C ARG A 13 32.64 0.44 -38.84
N ASP A 14 31.79 1.43 -38.62
CA ASP A 14 31.02 1.73 -37.40
C ASP A 14 31.71 2.57 -36.32
N SER A 15 31.73 3.88 -36.57
CA SER A 15 31.81 4.91 -35.53
C SER A 15 30.63 5.86 -35.65
N THR A 16 29.45 5.44 -35.20
CA THR A 16 28.36 6.35 -34.82
C THR A 16 28.25 6.36 -33.30
N VAL A 17 29.21 7.03 -32.66
CA VAL A 17 29.04 7.52 -31.29
C VAL A 17 27.87 8.49 -31.33
N SER A 18 26.79 8.19 -30.62
CA SER A 18 25.59 9.03 -30.64
C SER A 18 25.93 10.41 -30.07
N HIS A 19 25.33 11.46 -30.62
CA HIS A 19 25.55 12.83 -30.18
C HIS A 19 25.26 13.01 -28.67
N HIS A 20 24.47 12.11 -28.07
CA HIS A 20 24.18 11.99 -26.65
C HIS A 20 25.42 11.63 -25.82
N GLN A 21 26.23 10.64 -26.23
CA GLN A 21 27.45 10.24 -25.51
C GLN A 21 28.53 11.33 -25.52
N LEU A 22 28.57 12.15 -26.57
CA LEU A 22 29.47 13.29 -26.70
C LEU A 22 29.04 14.50 -25.87
N MET A 23 27.74 14.61 -25.56
CA MET A 23 27.22 15.57 -24.59
C MET A 23 27.51 15.11 -23.15
N MET A 24 27.36 13.80 -22.88
CA MET A 24 27.66 13.17 -21.59
C MET A 24 29.12 13.31 -21.14
N SER A 25 30.07 13.28 -22.08
CA SER A 25 31.50 13.43 -21.76
C SER A 25 31.92 14.89 -21.51
N ARG A 26 31.13 15.89 -21.93
CA ARG A 26 31.42 17.32 -21.69
C ARG A 26 30.83 17.89 -20.41
N VAL A 27 29.82 17.24 -19.83
CA VAL A 27 29.20 17.67 -18.55
C VAL A 27 30.08 17.32 -17.34
N ILE A 28 30.94 16.30 -17.45
CA ILE A 28 31.69 15.77 -16.31
C ILE A 28 32.98 16.57 -15.99
N GLU A 29 33.44 17.47 -16.87
CA GLU A 29 34.81 17.99 -16.76
C GLU A 29 35.00 19.37 -16.07
N LYS A 30 34.00 19.97 -15.41
CA LYS A 30 34.23 21.23 -14.67
C LYS A 30 33.34 21.43 -13.45
N ASN A 31 33.76 20.86 -12.30
CA ASN A 31 33.67 21.51 -11.00
C ASN A 31 34.46 20.70 -9.95
N GLU A 32 35.76 20.95 -9.85
CA GLU A 32 36.55 20.56 -8.67
C GLU A 32 36.29 21.53 -7.52
N ASN A 33 35.09 21.47 -6.95
CA ASN A 33 34.90 21.69 -5.52
C ASN A 33 34.67 20.30 -4.93
N PHE A 34 35.59 19.80 -4.10
CA PHE A 34 35.43 18.52 -3.42
C PHE A 34 34.32 18.63 -2.36
N THR A 35 33.06 18.66 -2.80
CA THR A 35 31.90 18.50 -1.92
C THR A 35 31.81 17.02 -1.58
N THR A 36 32.16 16.64 -0.36
CA THR A 36 31.98 15.27 0.14
C THR A 36 30.49 14.96 0.22
N ARG A 37 30.02 14.00 -0.58
CA ARG A 37 28.61 13.56 -0.62
C ARG A 37 28.40 12.35 0.26
N ARG A 38 27.28 12.32 1.00
CA ARG A 38 26.84 11.10 1.68
C ARG A 38 26.24 10.14 0.64
N SER A 39 26.26 8.85 0.97
CA SER A 39 25.66 7.78 0.20
C SER A 39 25.03 6.80 1.19
N ALA A 40 23.80 6.39 0.93
CA ALA A 40 23.13 5.33 1.68
C ALA A 40 23.53 3.91 1.20
N ASN A 41 24.33 3.81 0.13
CA ASN A 41 24.80 2.55 -0.46
C ASN A 41 23.64 1.60 -0.80
N TYR A 42 22.61 2.14 -1.46
CA TYR A 42 21.42 1.37 -1.84
C TYR A 42 21.75 0.18 -2.74
N GLU A 43 21.07 -0.94 -2.49
CA GLU A 43 21.19 -2.13 -3.32
C GLU A 43 20.50 -1.94 -4.68
N ALA A 44 21.01 -2.65 -5.70
CA ALA A 44 20.37 -2.70 -7.01
C ALA A 44 18.95 -3.28 -6.92
N SER A 45 18.07 -2.93 -7.87
CA SER A 45 16.74 -3.52 -7.93
C SER A 45 16.83 -5.03 -8.20
N ASP A 46 16.00 -5.81 -7.51
CA ASP A 46 15.82 -7.24 -7.79
C ASP A 46 15.18 -7.47 -9.17
N TRP A 47 14.51 -6.47 -9.75
CA TRP A 47 13.69 -6.58 -10.93
C TRP A 47 14.16 -5.65 -12.06
N GLY A 48 15.07 -6.15 -12.90
CA GLY A 48 15.57 -5.41 -14.05
C GLY A 48 14.51 -5.14 -15.13
N HIS A 49 14.75 -4.12 -15.96
CA HIS A 49 13.86 -3.78 -17.09
C HIS A 49 13.60 -4.97 -18.01
N ASP A 50 14.64 -5.72 -18.38
CA ASP A 50 14.50 -6.85 -19.30
C ASP A 50 13.64 -7.99 -18.69
N PHE A 51 13.74 -8.21 -17.37
CA PHE A 51 12.85 -9.13 -16.66
C PHE A 51 11.39 -8.66 -16.78
N VAL A 52 11.12 -7.39 -16.48
CA VAL A 52 9.76 -6.82 -16.59
C VAL A 52 9.21 -6.95 -18.01
N GLN A 53 10.01 -6.63 -19.03
CA GLN A 53 9.59 -6.76 -20.43
C GLN A 53 9.36 -8.22 -20.85
N SER A 54 9.99 -9.18 -20.16
CA SER A 54 9.82 -10.62 -20.43
C SER A 54 8.55 -11.24 -19.86
N LEU A 55 7.85 -10.54 -18.94
CA LEU A 55 6.62 -11.02 -18.30
C LEU A 55 5.55 -11.36 -19.35
N LYS A 56 4.90 -12.51 -19.20
CA LYS A 56 3.85 -12.99 -20.10
C LYS A 56 2.73 -13.63 -19.29
N SER A 57 1.51 -13.47 -19.77
CA SER A 57 0.33 -14.12 -19.21
C SER A 57 -0.60 -14.60 -20.31
N ASP A 58 -1.11 -15.82 -20.15
CA ASP A 58 -2.09 -16.43 -21.05
C ASP A 58 -3.54 -16.12 -20.62
N TYR A 59 -3.75 -15.30 -19.59
CA TYR A 59 -5.06 -15.07 -18.96
C TYR A 59 -5.83 -13.86 -19.50
N ALA A 60 -5.27 -13.10 -20.43
CA ALA A 60 -5.93 -11.93 -21.02
C ALA A 60 -7.25 -12.29 -21.74
N GLU A 61 -7.37 -13.51 -22.28
CA GLU A 61 -8.53 -13.96 -23.05
C GLU A 61 -9.60 -14.72 -22.22
N GLU A 62 -9.35 -14.97 -20.93
CA GLU A 62 -10.24 -15.77 -20.08
C GLU A 62 -11.45 -14.99 -19.52
N SER A 63 -11.63 -13.71 -19.90
CA SER A 63 -12.71 -12.87 -19.39
C SER A 63 -14.10 -13.49 -19.57
N LYS A 64 -14.36 -14.18 -20.69
CA LYS A 64 -15.65 -14.85 -20.93
C LYS A 64 -15.96 -15.96 -19.92
N ARG A 65 -14.95 -16.70 -19.47
CA ARG A 65 -15.12 -17.74 -18.44
C ARG A 65 -15.33 -17.10 -17.07
N SER A 66 -14.59 -16.04 -16.77
CA SER A 66 -14.74 -15.27 -15.53
C SER A 66 -16.16 -14.71 -15.38
N GLU A 67 -16.73 -14.10 -16.43
CA GLU A 67 -18.11 -13.59 -16.39
C GLU A 67 -19.14 -14.69 -16.11
N LYS A 68 -18.97 -15.89 -16.70
CA LYS A 68 -19.88 -17.02 -16.41
C LYS A 68 -19.80 -17.46 -14.94
N LEU A 69 -18.61 -17.47 -14.35
CA LEU A 69 -18.41 -17.82 -12.94
C LEU A 69 -18.97 -16.73 -12.02
N LYS A 70 -18.78 -15.45 -12.37
CA LYS A 70 -19.36 -14.31 -11.68
C LYS A 70 -20.87 -14.42 -11.56
N GLU A 71 -21.58 -14.77 -12.64
CA GLU A 71 -23.04 -14.99 -12.57
C GLU A 71 -23.43 -16.14 -11.65
N LYS A 72 -22.64 -17.23 -11.61
CA LYS A 72 -22.90 -18.34 -10.69
C LYS A 72 -22.74 -17.89 -9.24
N VAL A 73 -21.72 -17.08 -8.93
CA VAL A 73 -21.54 -16.52 -7.58
C VAL A 73 -22.69 -15.56 -7.21
N ARG A 74 -23.23 -14.78 -8.16
CA ARG A 74 -24.46 -14.01 -7.90
C ARG A 74 -25.64 -14.88 -7.51
N LEU A 75 -25.82 -16.03 -8.15
CA LEU A 75 -26.89 -16.97 -7.79
C LEU A 75 -26.71 -17.51 -6.35
N MET A 76 -25.47 -17.67 -5.88
CA MET A 76 -25.23 -18.06 -4.48
C MET A 76 -25.80 -17.03 -3.50
N PHE A 77 -25.72 -15.72 -3.79
CA PHE A 77 -26.38 -14.70 -2.96
C PHE A 77 -27.91 -14.85 -2.97
N ALA A 78 -28.51 -15.11 -4.13
CA ALA A 78 -29.95 -15.34 -4.23
C ALA A 78 -30.38 -16.57 -3.41
N ASP A 79 -29.60 -17.66 -3.46
CA ASP A 79 -29.84 -18.86 -2.67
C ASP A 79 -29.76 -18.59 -1.16
N GLN A 80 -28.81 -17.75 -0.72
CA GLN A 80 -28.72 -17.34 0.69
C GLN A 80 -29.96 -16.55 1.13
N VAL A 81 -30.43 -15.62 0.30
CA VAL A 81 -31.66 -14.85 0.56
C VAL A 81 -32.87 -15.79 0.68
N CYS A 82 -32.97 -16.81 -0.17
CA CYS A 82 -34.03 -17.82 -0.12
C CYS A 82 -33.94 -18.72 1.10
N SER A 83 -32.73 -19.14 1.51
CA SER A 83 -32.55 -20.01 2.68
C SER A 83 -32.86 -19.30 4.00
N GLY A 84 -32.69 -17.98 4.05
CA GLY A 84 -32.87 -17.17 5.26
C GLY A 84 -31.80 -17.41 6.33
N SER A 85 -30.73 -18.16 6.03
CA SER A 85 -29.65 -18.45 6.98
C SER A 85 -28.73 -17.24 7.16
N LEU A 86 -28.78 -16.62 8.35
CA LEU A 86 -27.91 -15.51 8.73
C LEU A 86 -26.43 -15.91 8.68
N SER A 87 -26.06 -17.01 9.35
CA SER A 87 -24.67 -17.47 9.43
C SER A 87 -24.09 -17.80 8.05
N SER A 88 -24.86 -18.46 7.19
CA SER A 88 -24.41 -18.80 5.84
C SER A 88 -24.23 -17.56 4.95
N THR A 89 -25.13 -16.57 5.06
CA THR A 89 -25.00 -15.29 4.35
C THR A 89 -23.74 -14.53 4.78
N LEU A 90 -23.50 -14.42 6.10
CA LEU A 90 -22.32 -13.75 6.64
C LEU A 90 -21.02 -14.45 6.22
N LYS A 91 -20.99 -15.80 6.27
CA LYS A 91 -19.85 -16.59 5.81
C LYS A 91 -19.56 -16.36 4.33
N LEU A 92 -20.59 -16.35 3.47
CA LEU A 92 -20.42 -16.09 2.04
C LEU A 92 -19.80 -14.71 1.78
N ILE A 93 -20.33 -13.65 2.42
CA ILE A 93 -19.78 -12.29 2.30
C ILE A 93 -18.32 -12.26 2.75
N ASN A 94 -18.02 -12.87 3.90
CA ASN A 94 -16.67 -12.94 4.43
C ASN A 94 -15.69 -13.63 3.47
N VAL A 95 -16.06 -14.78 2.92
CA VAL A 95 -15.22 -15.53 1.97
C VAL A 95 -15.01 -14.71 0.70
N ILE A 96 -16.06 -14.11 0.15
CA ILE A 96 -15.98 -13.28 -1.07
C ILE A 96 -15.05 -12.07 -0.89
N GLN A 97 -15.11 -11.40 0.28
CA GLN A 97 -14.22 -10.29 0.61
C GLN A 97 -12.76 -10.76 0.75
N ARG A 98 -12.51 -11.82 1.51
CA ARG A 98 -11.15 -12.34 1.72
C ARG A 98 -10.54 -12.95 0.46
N LEU A 99 -11.35 -13.45 -0.48
CA LEU A 99 -10.88 -13.89 -1.80
C LEU A 99 -10.59 -12.72 -2.76
N GLY A 100 -10.84 -11.48 -2.36
CA GLY A 100 -10.53 -10.30 -3.16
C GLY A 100 -11.42 -10.14 -4.39
N VAL A 101 -12.64 -10.68 -4.36
CA VAL A 101 -13.62 -10.61 -5.47
C VAL A 101 -14.90 -9.88 -5.10
N SER A 102 -14.96 -9.26 -3.91
CA SER A 102 -16.14 -8.52 -3.44
C SER A 102 -16.50 -7.31 -4.29
N TYR A 103 -15.52 -6.69 -4.96
CA TYR A 103 -15.74 -5.54 -5.84
C TYR A 103 -16.68 -5.86 -7.01
N HIS A 104 -16.87 -7.14 -7.35
CA HIS A 104 -17.86 -7.59 -8.34
C HIS A 104 -19.31 -7.64 -7.84
N PHE A 105 -19.53 -7.61 -6.52
CA PHE A 105 -20.80 -7.94 -5.86
C PHE A 105 -21.22 -6.89 -4.82
N ASP A 106 -20.79 -5.64 -4.99
CA ASP A 106 -21.06 -4.54 -4.05
C ASP A 106 -22.56 -4.36 -3.78
N GLY A 107 -23.40 -4.51 -4.81
CA GLY A 107 -24.85 -4.37 -4.70
C GLY A 107 -25.48 -5.51 -3.89
N GLU A 108 -25.08 -6.75 -4.16
CA GLU A 108 -25.56 -7.95 -3.48
C GLU A 108 -25.13 -7.97 -2.01
N ILE A 109 -23.89 -7.59 -1.72
CA ILE A 109 -23.38 -7.48 -0.36
C ILE A 109 -24.17 -6.42 0.42
N ARG A 110 -24.35 -5.22 -0.15
CA ARG A 110 -25.10 -4.14 0.49
C ARG A 110 -26.55 -4.54 0.79
N ALA A 111 -27.25 -5.12 -0.20
CA ALA A 111 -28.63 -5.57 -0.02
C ALA A 111 -28.75 -6.65 1.08
N SER A 112 -27.76 -7.53 1.18
CA SER A 112 -27.70 -8.57 2.21
C SER A 112 -27.49 -7.96 3.61
N LEU A 113 -26.54 -7.04 3.74
CA LEU A 113 -26.24 -6.37 5.01
C LEU A 113 -27.39 -5.47 5.47
N ASP A 114 -28.05 -4.75 4.56
CA ASP A 114 -29.27 -3.98 4.86
C ASP A 114 -30.36 -4.87 5.47
N THR A 115 -30.53 -6.06 4.91
CA THR A 115 -31.51 -7.04 5.39
C THR A 115 -31.14 -7.56 6.77
N ILE A 116 -29.85 -7.85 7.00
CA ILE A 116 -29.31 -8.33 8.28
C ILE A 116 -29.42 -7.25 9.36
N ASN A 117 -29.16 -5.99 9.01
CA ASN A 117 -29.26 -4.86 9.93
C ASN A 117 -30.72 -4.63 10.37
N LYS A 118 -31.67 -4.59 9.42
CA LYS A 118 -33.10 -4.38 9.69
C LYS A 118 -33.73 -5.48 10.55
N LYS A 119 -33.31 -6.73 10.36
CA LYS A 119 -34.01 -7.88 10.95
C LYS A 119 -33.82 -8.05 12.45
N ASN A 120 -32.88 -7.34 13.09
CA ASN A 120 -32.62 -7.30 14.53
C ASN A 120 -32.87 -8.63 15.28
N TYR A 121 -32.60 -9.78 14.62
CA TYR A 121 -32.88 -11.09 15.20
C TYR A 121 -31.98 -11.27 16.42
N GLY A 122 -32.59 -11.80 17.48
CA GLY A 122 -32.07 -11.87 18.83
C GLY A 122 -30.59 -12.17 18.91
N LEU A 123 -29.80 -11.11 19.10
CA LEU A 123 -28.35 -11.11 19.35
C LEU A 123 -27.94 -12.17 20.39
N GLU A 124 -28.86 -12.50 21.30
CA GLU A 124 -28.69 -13.47 22.38
C GLU A 124 -28.66 -14.95 21.92
N LYS A 125 -29.16 -15.27 20.72
CA LYS A 125 -29.19 -16.66 20.19
C LYS A 125 -28.04 -16.98 19.25
N ASP A 126 -27.34 -15.97 18.74
CA ASP A 126 -26.18 -16.17 17.87
C ASP A 126 -25.01 -16.74 18.68
N ASP A 127 -24.34 -17.75 18.11
CA ASP A 127 -23.04 -18.22 18.59
C ASP A 127 -21.98 -17.11 18.47
N LEU A 128 -20.85 -17.26 19.17
CA LEU A 128 -19.83 -16.22 19.27
C LEU A 128 -19.26 -15.86 17.90
N PHE A 129 -18.98 -16.85 17.06
CA PHE A 129 -18.50 -16.66 15.69
C PHE A 129 -19.50 -15.82 14.87
N THR A 130 -20.77 -16.23 14.83
CA THR A 130 -21.81 -15.55 14.05
C THR A 130 -22.01 -14.11 14.55
N ARG A 131 -22.03 -13.89 15.87
CA ARG A 131 -22.19 -12.56 16.46
C ARG A 131 -21.02 -11.63 16.11
N ALA A 132 -19.79 -12.09 16.30
CA ALA A 132 -18.60 -11.30 16.03
C ALA A 132 -18.45 -11.01 14.53
N LEU A 133 -18.72 -11.99 13.68
CA LEU A 133 -18.70 -11.81 12.23
C LEU A 133 -19.77 -10.81 11.76
N ARG A 134 -20.98 -10.88 12.31
CA ARG A 134 -22.05 -9.91 12.04
C ARG A 134 -21.63 -8.51 12.43
N PHE A 135 -21.11 -8.32 13.65
CA PHE A 135 -20.61 -7.04 14.13
C PHE A 135 -19.56 -6.48 13.17
N ARG A 136 -18.54 -7.29 12.84
CA ARG A 136 -17.45 -6.88 11.96
C ARG A 136 -17.94 -6.46 10.58
N LEU A 137 -18.75 -7.30 9.91
CA LEU A 137 -19.24 -7.00 8.57
C LEU A 137 -20.15 -5.77 8.55
N LEU A 138 -20.97 -5.55 9.57
CA LEU A 138 -21.78 -4.35 9.69
C LEU A 138 -20.91 -3.10 9.90
N ARG A 139 -19.96 -3.13 10.84
CA ARG A 139 -19.03 -2.00 11.08
C ARG A 139 -18.15 -1.68 9.88
N GLN A 140 -17.63 -2.70 9.20
CA GLN A 140 -16.85 -2.56 7.98
C GLN A 140 -17.63 -1.86 6.86
N HIS A 141 -18.94 -2.09 6.79
CA HIS A 141 -19.85 -1.39 5.87
C HIS A 141 -20.53 -0.18 6.51
N ARG A 142 -19.96 0.33 7.61
CA ARG A 142 -20.31 1.60 8.27
C ARG A 142 -21.73 1.65 8.84
N TYR A 143 -22.31 0.49 9.17
CA TYR A 143 -23.52 0.44 9.98
C TYR A 143 -23.19 0.69 11.45
N GLU A 144 -24.05 1.45 12.14
CA GLU A 144 -23.96 1.66 13.58
C GLU A 144 -24.32 0.37 14.33
N VAL A 145 -23.33 -0.22 15.00
CA VAL A 145 -23.53 -1.38 15.87
C VAL A 145 -22.79 -1.14 17.17
N SER A 146 -23.52 -1.18 18.29
CA SER A 146 -22.92 -0.97 19.61
C SER A 146 -21.99 -2.11 20.01
N GLN A 147 -20.82 -1.80 20.55
CA GLN A 147 -19.91 -2.76 21.23
C GLN A 147 -20.60 -3.58 22.33
N ASP A 148 -21.76 -3.14 22.83
CA ASP A 148 -22.55 -3.82 23.87
C ASP A 148 -22.90 -5.27 23.54
N VAL A 149 -22.89 -5.65 22.25
CA VAL A 149 -23.06 -7.04 21.81
C VAL A 149 -22.03 -8.01 22.44
N PHE A 150 -20.89 -7.49 22.91
CA PHE A 150 -19.82 -8.25 23.55
C PHE A 150 -19.85 -8.22 25.09
N LYS A 151 -20.75 -7.45 25.74
CA LYS A 151 -20.83 -7.37 27.22
C LYS A 151 -20.97 -8.74 27.88
N ARG A 152 -21.87 -9.57 27.37
CA ARG A 152 -22.09 -10.93 27.89
C ARG A 152 -20.86 -11.81 27.69
N PHE A 153 -20.22 -11.72 26.52
CA PHE A 153 -18.99 -12.46 26.24
C PHE A 153 -17.88 -12.11 27.24
N MET A 154 -17.69 -10.81 27.53
CA MET A 154 -16.71 -10.37 28.51
C MET A 154 -17.02 -10.89 29.92
N ALA A 155 -18.29 -10.84 30.34
CA ALA A 155 -18.72 -11.41 31.62
C ALA A 155 -18.47 -12.92 31.70
N ASP A 156 -18.71 -13.66 30.61
CA ASP A 156 -18.52 -15.12 30.56
C ASP A 156 -17.02 -15.50 30.60
N MET A 157 -16.16 -14.74 29.93
CA MET A 157 -14.69 -14.93 29.94
C MET A 157 -14.07 -14.70 31.32
N MET A 158 -14.58 -13.76 32.10
CA MET A 158 -14.11 -13.51 33.46
C MET A 158 -14.54 -14.60 34.45
N ASN A 159 -15.62 -15.34 34.16
CA ASN A 159 -16.25 -16.25 35.12
C ASN A 159 -16.07 -17.74 34.79
N THR A 160 -15.73 -18.11 33.56
CA THR A 160 -15.70 -19.53 33.14
C THR A 160 -14.49 -19.89 32.29
N SER A 161 -13.81 -20.99 32.64
CA SER A 161 -12.71 -21.56 31.85
C SER A 161 -13.17 -22.29 30.58
N SER A 162 -14.47 -22.54 30.40
CA SER A 162 -15.02 -23.18 29.19
C SER A 162 -15.08 -22.25 27.99
N ALA A 163 -15.02 -20.92 28.20
CA ALA A 163 -15.07 -19.95 27.12
C ALA A 163 -13.83 -20.02 26.22
N PHE A 164 -12.70 -20.53 26.71
CA PHE A 164 -11.43 -20.67 25.99
C PHE A 164 -11.43 -21.75 24.87
N ASN A 165 -12.51 -22.53 24.72
CA ASN A 165 -12.55 -23.67 23.79
C ASN A 165 -13.01 -23.32 22.36
N ASP A 166 -13.75 -22.21 22.15
CA ASP A 166 -14.22 -21.79 20.82
C ASP A 166 -13.21 -20.88 20.12
N ILE A 167 -12.14 -21.48 19.58
CA ILE A 167 -11.06 -20.73 18.90
C ILE A 167 -11.57 -19.97 17.66
N GLN A 168 -12.56 -20.49 16.94
CA GLN A 168 -13.12 -19.79 15.77
C GLN A 168 -13.94 -18.56 16.18
N GLY A 169 -14.71 -18.67 17.27
CA GLY A 169 -15.37 -17.54 17.90
C GLY A 169 -14.38 -16.49 18.40
N MET A 170 -13.32 -16.91 19.10
CA MET A 170 -12.26 -16.00 19.60
C MET A 170 -11.54 -15.26 18.47
N LEU A 171 -11.19 -15.97 17.40
CA LEU A 171 -10.60 -15.34 16.22
C LEU A 171 -11.56 -14.31 15.59
N SER A 172 -12.86 -14.60 15.56
CA SER A 172 -13.84 -13.66 15.03
C SER A 172 -14.00 -12.42 15.90
N VAL A 173 -13.92 -12.57 17.24
CA VAL A 173 -13.89 -11.44 18.19
C VAL A 173 -12.62 -10.62 18.02
N TYR A 174 -11.47 -11.28 17.86
CA TYR A 174 -10.19 -10.61 17.59
C TYR A 174 -10.32 -9.71 16.35
N GLU A 175 -10.77 -10.26 15.22
CA GLU A 175 -10.93 -9.50 13.98
C GLU A 175 -11.98 -8.39 14.09
N ALA A 176 -13.08 -8.64 14.83
CA ALA A 176 -14.12 -7.65 15.09
C ALA A 176 -13.60 -6.47 15.93
N SER A 177 -12.68 -6.72 16.86
CA SER A 177 -12.16 -5.71 17.79
C SER A 177 -11.28 -4.65 17.15
N PHE A 178 -10.82 -4.85 15.91
CA PHE A 178 -10.08 -3.84 15.13
C PHE A 178 -10.98 -2.80 14.48
N TYR A 179 -12.31 -2.99 14.53
CA TYR A 179 -13.31 -2.00 14.10
C TYR A 179 -13.87 -1.19 15.29
N ALA A 180 -13.09 -1.10 16.39
CA ALA A 180 -13.46 -0.29 17.54
C ALA A 180 -13.40 1.19 17.20
N LEU A 181 -14.33 1.97 17.76
CA LEU A 181 -14.31 3.43 17.69
C LEU A 181 -13.70 4.05 18.95
N GLU A 182 -13.44 5.36 18.92
CA GLU A 182 -12.96 6.10 20.10
C GLU A 182 -13.99 6.01 21.24
N GLY A 183 -13.51 5.66 22.44
CA GLY A 183 -14.36 5.41 23.62
C GLY A 183 -14.98 4.01 23.70
N GLU A 184 -14.66 3.09 22.77
CA GLU A 184 -15.14 1.70 22.83
C GLU A 184 -14.22 0.75 23.61
N ASP A 185 -14.17 0.93 24.93
CA ASP A 185 -13.29 0.16 25.84
C ASP A 185 -13.57 -1.35 25.86
N ILE A 186 -14.82 -1.79 25.63
CA ILE A 186 -15.18 -3.22 25.65
C ILE A 186 -14.43 -3.96 24.54
N LEU A 187 -14.30 -3.35 23.36
CA LEU A 187 -13.59 -3.95 22.24
C LEU A 187 -12.08 -3.99 22.48
N ASP A 188 -11.52 -2.97 23.13
CA ASP A 188 -10.10 -2.96 23.51
C ASP A 188 -9.77 -4.04 24.54
N GLU A 189 -10.59 -4.18 25.57
CA GLU A 189 -10.45 -5.23 26.57
C GLU A 189 -10.64 -6.62 25.94
N ALA A 190 -11.66 -6.78 25.09
CA ALA A 190 -11.89 -8.02 24.35
C ALA A 190 -10.66 -8.37 23.50
N ARG A 191 -10.10 -7.41 22.75
CA ARG A 191 -8.91 -7.62 21.91
C ARG A 191 -7.74 -8.13 22.73
N LYS A 192 -7.42 -7.48 23.85
CA LYS A 192 -6.31 -7.88 24.74
C LYS A 192 -6.50 -9.31 25.23
N LEU A 193 -7.69 -9.62 25.74
CA LEU A 193 -8.00 -10.92 26.31
C LEU A 193 -7.97 -12.03 25.24
N VAL A 194 -8.63 -11.86 24.10
CA VAL A 194 -8.63 -12.89 23.05
C VAL A 194 -7.26 -13.06 22.39
N THR A 195 -6.45 -12.00 22.33
CA THR A 195 -5.06 -12.09 21.83
C THR A 195 -4.24 -13.07 22.66
N GLU A 196 -4.34 -13.01 23.99
CA GLU A 196 -3.62 -13.94 24.87
C GLU A 196 -4.14 -15.39 24.71
N VAL A 197 -5.45 -15.57 24.61
CA VAL A 197 -6.04 -16.91 24.34
C VAL A 197 -5.53 -17.50 23.02
N LEU A 198 -5.49 -16.70 21.95
CA LEU A 198 -5.03 -17.14 20.64
C LEU A 198 -3.53 -17.47 20.63
N LYS A 199 -2.71 -16.70 21.35
CA LYS A 199 -1.28 -17.02 21.55
C LYS A 199 -1.08 -18.31 22.34
N GLU A 200 -1.82 -18.51 23.42
CA GLU A 200 -1.78 -19.74 24.21
C GLU A 200 -2.21 -20.98 23.40
N TYR A 201 -3.23 -20.82 22.55
CA TYR A 201 -3.65 -21.86 21.60
C TYR A 201 -2.51 -22.25 20.65
N LEU A 202 -1.82 -21.28 20.03
CA LEU A 202 -0.68 -21.56 19.16
C LEU A 202 0.45 -22.28 19.91
N LEU A 203 0.80 -21.82 21.12
CA LEU A 203 1.83 -22.44 21.96
C LEU A 203 1.49 -23.87 22.38
N SER A 204 0.21 -24.14 22.63
CA SER A 204 -0.27 -25.48 23.00
C SER A 204 -0.26 -26.42 21.80
N SER A 205 -0.74 -25.95 20.64
CA SER A 205 -0.72 -26.73 19.40
C SER A 205 0.68 -27.17 19.00
N ALA A 206 1.68 -26.30 19.13
CA ALA A 206 3.07 -26.60 18.77
C ALA A 206 3.71 -27.73 19.61
N LYS A 207 3.17 -28.02 20.80
CA LYS A 207 3.68 -29.10 21.68
C LYS A 207 3.09 -30.46 21.35
N ASP A 208 1.91 -30.50 20.72
CA ASP A 208 1.32 -31.73 20.24
C ASP A 208 1.95 -32.09 18.88
N HIS A 209 2.98 -32.93 18.90
CA HIS A 209 3.76 -33.40 17.74
C HIS A 209 2.96 -34.22 16.70
N GLY A 210 1.63 -34.19 16.73
CA GLY A 210 0.73 -34.88 15.81
C GLY A 210 0.14 -33.94 14.76
N ASN A 211 0.75 -33.90 13.57
CA ASN A 211 0.22 -33.26 12.36
C ASN A 211 -0.36 -31.84 12.57
N THR A 212 0.47 -30.96 13.13
CA THR A 212 0.19 -29.54 13.42
C THR A 212 0.14 -28.72 12.14
N ASN A 213 -1.02 -28.74 11.47
CA ASN A 213 -1.38 -27.80 10.41
C ASN A 213 -2.92 -27.74 10.27
N SER A 214 -3.62 -27.52 11.39
CA SER A 214 -5.06 -27.26 11.30
C SER A 214 -5.27 -25.91 10.60
N ILE A 215 -6.30 -25.80 9.75
CA ILE A 215 -6.62 -24.54 9.07
C ILE A 215 -6.88 -23.42 10.07
N THR A 216 -7.46 -23.76 11.24
CA THR A 216 -7.64 -22.84 12.36
C THR A 216 -6.32 -22.26 12.84
N GLU A 217 -5.28 -23.07 13.03
CA GLU A 217 -3.95 -22.59 13.43
C GLU A 217 -3.36 -21.63 12.40
N ARG A 218 -3.48 -21.96 11.11
CA ARG A 218 -3.05 -21.09 10.01
C ARG A 218 -3.77 -19.74 10.01
N LEU A 219 -5.09 -19.74 10.23
CA LEU A 219 -5.90 -18.52 10.33
C LEU A 219 -5.53 -17.69 11.56
N VAL A 220 -5.33 -18.32 12.71
CA VAL A 220 -4.96 -17.64 13.96
C VAL A 220 -3.58 -17.00 13.86
N ARG A 221 -2.59 -17.72 13.32
CA ARG A 221 -1.24 -17.18 13.14
C ARG A 221 -1.25 -15.96 12.21
N HIS A 222 -1.93 -16.05 11.07
CA HIS A 222 -2.04 -14.96 10.11
C HIS A 222 -2.71 -13.71 10.71
N ALA A 223 -3.81 -13.89 11.45
CA ALA A 223 -4.49 -12.76 12.10
C ALA A 223 -3.65 -12.09 13.19
N LEU A 224 -2.90 -12.88 13.98
CA LEU A 224 -2.00 -12.34 15.01
C LEU A 224 -0.75 -11.65 14.44
N GLU A 225 -0.34 -11.97 13.20
CA GLU A 225 0.71 -11.25 12.49
C GLU A 225 0.23 -9.87 12.03
N LEU A 226 -0.94 -9.81 11.37
CA LEU A 226 -1.61 -8.58 10.98
C LEU A 226 -3.12 -8.84 10.84
N PRO A 227 -3.99 -8.08 11.53
CA PRO A 227 -5.43 -8.33 11.48
C PRO A 227 -6.00 -8.04 10.11
N PHE A 228 -7.12 -8.68 9.75
CA PHE A 228 -7.75 -8.55 8.44
C PHE A 228 -8.17 -7.09 8.12
N HIS A 229 -8.45 -6.28 9.14
CA HIS A 229 -8.77 -4.87 8.92
C HIS A 229 -7.56 -4.03 8.45
N TRP A 230 -6.33 -4.43 8.81
CA TRP A 230 -5.11 -3.68 8.51
C TRP A 230 -4.29 -4.25 7.34
N ILE A 231 -4.71 -5.37 6.74
CA ILE A 231 -4.04 -5.98 5.59
C ILE A 231 -4.61 -5.47 4.26
N ALA A 232 -3.74 -5.20 3.29
CA ALA A 232 -4.17 -4.78 1.95
C ALA A 232 -4.98 -5.89 1.27
N PRO A 233 -6.15 -5.60 0.65
CA PRO A 233 -7.05 -6.63 0.14
C PRO A 233 -6.40 -7.61 -0.84
N ARG A 234 -5.49 -7.13 -1.69
CA ARG A 234 -4.82 -7.99 -2.68
C ARG A 234 -3.78 -8.92 -2.06
N VAL A 235 -3.12 -8.50 -0.99
CA VAL A 235 -2.19 -9.33 -0.22
C VAL A 235 -2.96 -10.45 0.47
N GLU A 236 -4.06 -10.09 1.14
CA GLU A 236 -4.96 -11.06 1.76
C GLU A 236 -5.53 -12.04 0.73
N ALA A 237 -6.03 -11.55 -0.41
CA ALA A 237 -6.62 -12.38 -1.45
C ALA A 237 -5.67 -13.49 -1.92
N ARG A 238 -4.39 -13.16 -2.15
CA ARG A 238 -3.42 -14.18 -2.57
C ARG A 238 -3.27 -15.25 -1.50
N TRP A 239 -3.07 -14.85 -0.25
CA TRP A 239 -2.87 -15.80 0.86
C TRP A 239 -4.14 -16.63 1.12
N TYR A 240 -5.30 -15.99 1.10
CA TYR A 240 -6.59 -16.61 1.44
C TYR A 240 -7.08 -17.57 0.36
N ILE A 241 -6.75 -17.37 -0.92
CA ILE A 241 -7.05 -18.35 -1.97
C ILE A 241 -6.45 -19.73 -1.64
N ASP A 242 -5.18 -19.76 -1.19
CA ASP A 242 -4.50 -21.00 -0.83
C ASP A 242 -5.11 -21.62 0.44
N THR A 243 -5.45 -20.76 1.42
CA THR A 243 -6.09 -21.21 2.67
C THR A 243 -7.51 -21.75 2.40
N TYR A 244 -8.29 -21.09 1.55
CA TYR A 244 -9.66 -21.47 1.19
C TYR A 244 -9.69 -22.80 0.45
N GLU A 245 -8.73 -23.07 -0.44
CA GLU A 245 -8.61 -24.37 -1.13
C GLU A 245 -8.44 -25.55 -0.17
N MET A 246 -7.91 -25.32 1.04
CA MET A 246 -7.75 -26.35 2.06
C MET A 246 -9.01 -26.57 2.89
N MET A 247 -9.97 -25.63 2.88
CA MET A 247 -11.17 -25.67 3.74
C MET A 247 -12.14 -26.79 3.36
N GLN A 248 -12.78 -27.40 4.37
CA GLN A 248 -13.75 -28.48 4.16
C GLN A 248 -15.05 -27.98 3.51
N ASP A 249 -15.45 -26.74 3.79
CA ASP A 249 -16.63 -26.06 3.26
C ASP A 249 -16.32 -25.16 2.05
N MET A 250 -15.19 -25.39 1.38
CA MET A 250 -14.79 -24.70 0.17
C MET A 250 -15.78 -24.94 -0.97
N ASP A 251 -16.23 -23.86 -1.62
CA ASP A 251 -17.04 -23.91 -2.83
C ASP A 251 -16.13 -23.87 -4.08
N PRO A 252 -16.16 -24.92 -4.93
CA PRO A 252 -15.25 -25.02 -6.06
C PRO A 252 -15.49 -23.97 -7.14
N LEU A 253 -16.73 -23.48 -7.31
CA LEU A 253 -17.04 -22.45 -8.29
C LEU A 253 -16.50 -21.09 -7.84
N LEU A 254 -16.65 -20.78 -6.55
CA LEU A 254 -16.13 -19.56 -5.95
C LEU A 254 -14.59 -19.55 -5.92
N LEU A 255 -13.96 -20.69 -5.57
CA LEU A 255 -12.50 -20.82 -5.64
C LEU A 255 -11.99 -20.65 -7.07
N GLU A 256 -12.62 -21.31 -8.05
CA GLU A 256 -12.24 -21.17 -9.46
C GLU A 256 -12.39 -19.71 -9.94
N PHE A 257 -13.47 -19.04 -9.55
CA PHE A 257 -13.69 -17.63 -9.85
C PHE A 257 -12.57 -16.74 -9.28
N ALA A 258 -12.24 -16.90 -8.00
CA ALA A 258 -11.21 -16.12 -7.34
C ALA A 258 -9.82 -16.31 -7.97
N LYS A 259 -9.45 -17.55 -8.29
CA LYS A 259 -8.19 -17.84 -9.00
C LYS A 259 -8.15 -17.20 -10.38
N LEU A 260 -9.24 -17.30 -11.13
CA LEU A 260 -9.33 -16.76 -12.49
C LEU A 260 -9.29 -15.23 -12.49
N ASP A 261 -10.04 -14.58 -11.60
CA ASP A 261 -10.02 -13.14 -11.39
C ASP A 261 -8.62 -12.65 -11.03
N PHE A 262 -7.94 -13.35 -10.10
CA PHE A 262 -6.56 -13.03 -9.74
C PHE A 262 -5.62 -13.04 -10.93
N ASN A 263 -5.68 -14.08 -11.75
CA ASN A 263 -4.79 -14.22 -12.90
C ASN A 263 -5.10 -13.22 -14.03
N ILE A 264 -6.39 -12.86 -14.22
CA ILE A 264 -6.80 -11.82 -15.17
C ILE A 264 -6.25 -10.46 -14.74
N LEU A 265 -6.39 -10.10 -13.46
CA LEU A 265 -5.84 -8.85 -12.94
C LEU A 265 -4.30 -8.85 -12.99
N GLN A 266 -3.65 -9.95 -12.62
CA GLN A 266 -2.20 -10.10 -12.75
C GLN A 266 -1.74 -9.84 -14.20
N ALA A 267 -2.46 -10.34 -15.21
CA ALA A 267 -2.13 -10.07 -16.62
C ALA A 267 -2.18 -8.56 -16.94
N LYS A 268 -3.20 -7.84 -16.44
CA LYS A 268 -3.30 -6.39 -16.60
C LYS A 268 -2.14 -5.66 -15.92
N TYR A 269 -1.81 -6.04 -14.69
CA TYR A 269 -0.70 -5.45 -13.95
C TYR A 269 0.64 -5.65 -14.66
N GLN A 270 0.87 -6.80 -15.28
CA GLN A 270 2.07 -7.04 -16.07
C GLN A 270 2.19 -6.08 -17.25
N ASP A 271 1.08 -5.81 -17.95
CA ASP A 271 1.08 -4.89 -19.09
C ASP A 271 1.28 -3.44 -18.64
N GLU A 272 0.59 -3.00 -17.59
CA GLU A 272 0.81 -1.70 -16.93
C GLU A 272 2.28 -1.52 -16.53
N LEU A 273 2.86 -2.52 -15.83
CA LEU A 273 4.24 -2.48 -15.38
C LEU A 273 5.26 -2.42 -16.53
N LYS A 274 4.98 -3.07 -17.67
CA LYS A 274 5.83 -2.95 -18.87
C LYS A 274 5.82 -1.53 -19.44
N HIS A 275 4.66 -0.87 -19.44
CA HIS A 275 4.56 0.53 -19.86
C HIS A 275 5.37 1.45 -18.94
N ILE A 276 5.18 1.30 -17.62
CA ILE A 276 5.90 2.06 -16.60
C ILE A 276 7.42 1.82 -16.70
N SER A 277 7.84 0.57 -16.87
CA SER A 277 9.26 0.20 -16.97
C SER A 277 9.93 0.77 -18.22
N ARG A 278 9.21 0.91 -19.34
CA ARG A 278 9.73 1.61 -20.54
C ARG A 278 9.89 3.10 -20.27
N TRP A 279 8.86 3.74 -19.72
CA TRP A 279 8.95 5.15 -19.31
C TRP A 279 10.13 5.40 -18.37
N TRP A 280 10.31 4.56 -17.35
CA TRP A 280 11.39 4.72 -16.37
C TRP A 280 12.78 4.57 -16.99
N LYS A 281 12.94 3.61 -17.92
CA LYS A 281 14.18 3.43 -18.67
C LYS A 281 14.46 4.60 -19.62
N GLU A 282 13.45 5.10 -20.33
CA GLU A 282 13.57 6.23 -21.26
C GLU A 282 13.87 7.55 -20.54
N LEU A 283 13.37 7.71 -19.30
CA LEU A 283 13.68 8.86 -18.46
C LEU A 283 15.17 8.95 -18.10
N GLY A 284 15.88 7.82 -18.02
CA GLY A 284 17.33 7.75 -17.85
C GLY A 284 17.86 8.17 -16.46
N CYS A 285 16.96 8.44 -15.51
CA CYS A 285 17.34 8.95 -14.18
C CYS A 285 18.22 7.99 -13.38
N ILE A 286 18.06 6.66 -13.50
CA ILE A 286 18.83 5.68 -12.73
C ILE A 286 20.34 5.83 -12.97
N GLU A 287 20.74 6.01 -14.24
CA GLU A 287 22.16 6.11 -14.61
C GLU A 287 22.76 7.46 -14.21
N LEU A 288 21.95 8.53 -14.25
CA LEU A 288 22.36 9.90 -13.96
C LEU A 288 22.29 10.26 -12.47
N LEU A 289 21.47 9.54 -11.70
CA LEU A 289 21.20 9.76 -10.27
C LEU A 289 21.51 8.50 -9.47
N SER A 290 22.70 7.94 -9.69
CA SER A 290 23.12 6.64 -9.11
C SER A 290 23.21 6.62 -7.58
N PHE A 291 23.04 7.77 -6.92
CA PHE A 291 22.94 7.85 -5.45
C PHE A 291 21.56 7.42 -4.93
N SER A 292 20.55 7.36 -5.79
CA SER A 292 19.16 7.10 -5.41
C SER A 292 18.74 5.65 -5.67
N ARG A 293 17.75 5.21 -4.90
CA ARG A 293 17.08 3.92 -5.00
C ARG A 293 16.38 3.76 -6.36
N ASN A 294 16.54 2.58 -6.96
CA ASN A 294 15.74 2.15 -8.11
C ASN A 294 14.70 1.13 -7.65
N ARG A 295 13.46 1.58 -7.45
CA ARG A 295 12.38 0.80 -6.82
C ARG A 295 11.04 0.86 -7.58
N ILE A 296 11.12 0.91 -8.92
CA ILE A 296 9.94 1.13 -9.76
C ILE A 296 8.92 -0.02 -9.68
N VAL A 297 9.38 -1.27 -9.51
CA VAL A 297 8.48 -2.44 -9.40
C VAL A 297 7.81 -2.45 -8.03
N GLU A 298 8.56 -2.10 -6.99
CA GLU A 298 8.12 -2.00 -5.62
C GLU A 298 7.07 -0.91 -5.46
N MET A 299 7.34 0.28 -6.02
CA MET A 299 6.38 1.38 -6.07
C MET A 299 5.11 0.99 -6.85
N PHE A 300 5.24 0.30 -7.98
CA PHE A 300 4.07 -0.21 -8.71
C PHE A 300 3.24 -1.18 -7.86
N VAL A 301 3.89 -2.15 -7.20
CA VAL A 301 3.21 -3.09 -6.29
C VAL A 301 2.51 -2.36 -5.15
N TRP A 302 3.12 -1.32 -4.59
CA TRP A 302 2.48 -0.45 -3.60
C TRP A 302 1.19 0.16 -4.15
N THR A 303 1.22 0.75 -5.36
CA THR A 303 0.02 1.32 -5.97
C THR A 303 -1.08 0.28 -6.24
N VAL A 304 -0.71 -0.94 -6.62
CA VAL A 304 -1.66 -2.06 -6.78
C VAL A 304 -2.31 -2.42 -5.45
N TRP A 305 -1.58 -2.35 -4.33
CA TRP A 305 -2.16 -2.61 -3.00
C TRP A 305 -3.11 -1.50 -2.53
N CYS A 306 -2.93 -0.27 -3.01
CA CYS A 306 -3.86 0.85 -2.75
C CYS A 306 -5.12 0.80 -3.64
N HIS A 307 -4.96 0.44 -4.92
CA HIS A 307 -6.01 0.39 -5.94
C HIS A 307 -5.84 -0.84 -6.83
N PHE A 308 -6.41 -1.98 -6.45
CA PHE A 308 -6.23 -3.22 -7.21
C PHE A 308 -7.30 -3.41 -8.31
N GLU A 309 -8.40 -2.67 -8.24
CA GLU A 309 -9.53 -2.83 -9.14
C GLU A 309 -9.15 -2.39 -10.57
N PRO A 310 -9.64 -3.09 -11.61
CA PRO A 310 -9.16 -2.91 -12.98
C PRO A 310 -9.40 -1.51 -13.56
N GLU A 311 -10.38 -0.77 -13.07
CA GLU A 311 -10.72 0.60 -13.50
C GLU A 311 -9.70 1.68 -13.08
N PHE A 312 -8.77 1.35 -12.18
CA PHE A 312 -7.76 2.28 -11.67
C PHE A 312 -6.40 2.16 -12.37
N ASP A 313 -6.35 1.67 -13.60
CA ASP A 313 -5.13 1.51 -14.40
C ASP A 313 -4.34 2.83 -14.55
N ILE A 314 -5.02 3.92 -14.95
CA ILE A 314 -4.42 5.26 -15.09
C ILE A 314 -3.93 5.75 -13.73
N SER A 315 -4.71 5.53 -12.67
CA SER A 315 -4.36 5.94 -11.30
C SER A 315 -3.07 5.24 -10.84
N ARG A 316 -2.99 3.90 -10.99
CA ARG A 316 -1.79 3.12 -10.67
C ARG A 316 -0.59 3.58 -11.47
N GLU A 317 -0.75 3.78 -12.78
CA GLU A 317 0.35 4.20 -13.65
C GLU A 317 0.93 5.55 -13.21
N GLU A 318 0.10 6.59 -13.11
CA GLU A 318 0.61 7.94 -12.84
C GLU A 318 1.05 8.12 -11.38
N ILE A 319 0.41 7.46 -10.41
CA ILE A 319 0.88 7.44 -9.02
C ILE A 319 2.23 6.73 -8.92
N THR A 320 2.45 5.65 -9.70
CA THR A 320 3.76 4.96 -9.71
C THR A 320 4.85 5.87 -10.26
N LYS A 321 4.58 6.59 -11.35
CA LYS A 321 5.54 7.57 -11.90
C LYS A 321 5.86 8.67 -10.90
N TRP A 322 4.83 9.21 -10.25
CA TRP A 322 4.99 10.21 -9.20
C TRP A 322 5.83 9.66 -8.03
N GLY A 323 5.51 8.49 -7.50
CA GLY A 323 6.20 7.88 -6.37
C GLY A 323 7.66 7.53 -6.66
N ALA A 324 7.96 7.09 -7.88
CA ALA A 324 9.34 6.86 -8.33
C ALA A 324 10.15 8.16 -8.34
N LEU A 325 9.58 9.26 -8.86
CA LEU A 325 10.21 10.58 -8.82
C LEU A 325 10.31 11.13 -7.39
N ALA A 326 9.31 10.89 -6.55
CA ALA A 326 9.30 11.30 -5.16
C ALA A 326 10.44 10.62 -4.39
N THR A 327 10.76 9.36 -4.72
CA THR A 327 11.90 8.62 -4.15
C THR A 327 13.24 9.23 -4.56
N LEU A 328 13.37 9.67 -5.82
CA LEU A 328 14.58 10.38 -6.26
C LEU A 328 14.76 11.72 -5.52
N VAL A 329 13.66 12.41 -5.26
CA VAL A 329 13.65 13.66 -4.48
C VAL A 329 14.00 13.35 -3.02
N ASP A 330 13.39 12.36 -2.40
CA ASP A 330 13.70 11.91 -1.04
C ASP A 330 15.21 11.66 -0.85
N ASP A 331 15.80 10.81 -1.69
CA ASP A 331 17.25 10.48 -1.65
C ASP A 331 18.15 11.70 -1.93
N ALA A 332 17.65 12.70 -2.67
CA ALA A 332 18.36 13.93 -2.86
C ALA A 332 18.37 14.79 -1.58
N TYR A 333 17.30 14.78 -0.79
CA TYR A 333 17.16 15.58 0.43
C TYR A 333 17.81 14.94 1.67
N ASP A 334 17.57 13.66 1.92
CA ASP A 334 18.02 12.98 3.15
C ASP A 334 19.47 12.48 3.04
N VAL A 335 19.96 12.18 1.83
CA VAL A 335 21.29 11.61 1.58
C VAL A 335 22.20 12.58 0.80
N TYR A 336 21.89 12.89 -0.46
CA TYR A 336 22.92 13.37 -1.39
C TYR A 336 23.16 14.89 -1.39
N GLY A 337 22.11 15.69 -1.32
CA GLY A 337 22.14 17.14 -1.49
C GLY A 337 22.69 17.89 -0.28
N THR A 338 23.38 19.00 -0.53
CA THR A 338 23.76 19.95 0.53
C THR A 338 22.59 20.88 0.84
N LEU A 339 22.53 21.43 2.05
CA LEU A 339 21.44 22.33 2.45
C LEU A 339 21.25 23.52 1.49
N GLU A 340 22.33 24.10 0.97
CA GLU A 340 22.26 25.19 -0.02
C GLU A 340 21.55 24.75 -1.30
N GLU A 341 21.96 23.62 -1.88
CA GLU A 341 21.36 23.06 -3.08
C GLU A 341 19.89 22.68 -2.87
N LEU A 342 19.55 22.13 -1.69
CA LEU A 342 18.17 21.79 -1.34
C LEU A 342 17.27 23.03 -1.24
N ASN A 343 17.77 24.15 -0.72
CA ASN A 343 17.03 25.42 -0.76
C ASN A 343 16.79 25.87 -2.20
N MET A 344 17.79 25.76 -3.08
CA MET A 344 17.67 26.14 -4.49
C MET A 344 16.67 25.26 -5.24
N PHE A 345 16.72 23.94 -5.02
CA PHE A 345 15.76 23.01 -5.61
C PHE A 345 14.33 23.27 -5.13
N THR A 346 14.15 23.51 -3.82
CA THR A 346 12.84 23.84 -3.25
C THR A 346 12.28 25.13 -3.87
N ASP A 347 13.07 26.19 -4.01
CA ASP A 347 12.64 27.45 -4.67
C ASP A 347 12.28 27.22 -6.15
N ALA A 348 13.04 26.40 -6.87
CA ALA A 348 12.76 26.08 -8.27
C ALA A 348 11.44 25.31 -8.44
N VAL A 349 11.17 24.34 -7.56
CA VAL A 349 9.90 23.58 -7.54
C VAL A 349 8.74 24.48 -7.15
N GLU A 350 8.88 25.30 -6.09
CA GLU A 350 7.82 26.20 -5.64
C GLU A 350 7.41 27.22 -6.72
N ARG A 351 8.39 27.80 -7.42
CA ARG A 351 8.11 28.74 -8.53
C ARG A 351 7.61 28.03 -9.78
N TRP A 352 7.95 26.75 -9.94
CA TRP A 352 7.68 25.95 -11.13
C TRP A 352 8.15 26.63 -12.44
N ASP A 353 9.32 27.28 -12.39
CA ASP A 353 9.91 28.02 -13.51
C ASP A 353 11.12 27.26 -14.08
N VAL A 354 10.98 26.77 -15.31
CA VAL A 354 12.05 26.02 -16.00
C VAL A 354 13.33 26.84 -16.20
N ASN A 355 13.27 28.17 -16.15
CA ASN A 355 14.47 29.00 -16.28
C ASN A 355 15.38 28.92 -15.04
N LYS A 356 14.85 28.48 -13.89
CA LYS A 356 15.62 28.30 -12.64
C LYS A 356 16.61 27.14 -12.70
N ILE A 357 16.51 26.25 -13.69
CA ILE A 357 17.46 25.16 -13.86
C ILE A 357 18.89 25.65 -14.07
N ALA A 358 19.08 26.87 -14.58
CA ALA A 358 20.42 27.42 -14.81
C ALA A 358 21.22 27.56 -13.50
N ASP A 359 20.52 27.76 -12.38
CA ASP A 359 21.12 27.94 -11.06
C ASP A 359 21.43 26.60 -10.38
N LEU A 360 20.77 25.49 -10.78
CA LEU A 360 20.89 24.19 -10.11
C LEU A 360 22.18 23.42 -10.47
N PRO A 361 22.72 22.57 -9.58
CA PRO A 361 23.75 21.61 -9.94
C PRO A 361 23.21 20.57 -10.94
N ASP A 362 24.09 19.95 -11.73
CA ASP A 362 23.68 19.16 -12.90
C ASP A 362 22.75 17.98 -12.56
N TYR A 363 22.97 17.28 -11.44
CA TYR A 363 22.08 16.21 -11.01
C TYR A 363 20.67 16.73 -10.66
N MET A 364 20.56 17.91 -10.06
CA MET A 364 19.28 18.55 -9.76
C MET A 364 18.59 19.09 -11.00
N LYS A 365 19.33 19.48 -12.05
CA LYS A 365 18.72 19.81 -13.35
C LYS A 365 18.00 18.61 -13.94
N VAL A 366 18.65 17.44 -13.92
CA VAL A 366 18.06 16.18 -14.38
C VAL A 366 16.82 15.85 -13.56
N LEU A 367 16.93 15.87 -12.23
CA LEU A 367 15.82 15.58 -11.32
C LEU A 367 14.65 16.56 -11.49
N TYR A 368 14.93 17.86 -11.56
CA TYR A 368 13.91 18.90 -11.74
C TYR A 368 13.18 18.72 -13.07
N LEU A 369 13.90 18.49 -14.17
CA LEU A 369 13.29 18.30 -15.49
C LEU A 369 12.46 17.01 -15.55
N ALA A 370 12.87 15.95 -14.86
CA ALA A 370 12.09 14.73 -14.73
C ALA A 370 10.75 14.98 -14.00
N VAL A 371 10.78 15.68 -12.86
CA VAL A 371 9.58 16.10 -12.10
C VAL A 371 8.70 17.02 -12.94
N PHE A 372 9.29 18.06 -13.53
CA PHE A 372 8.59 19.06 -14.31
C PHE A 372 7.90 18.44 -15.53
N ASN A 373 8.63 17.72 -16.38
CA ASN A 373 8.10 17.17 -17.63
C ASN A 373 7.01 16.12 -17.36
N THR A 374 7.24 15.21 -16.41
CA THR A 374 6.27 14.15 -16.08
C THR A 374 4.98 14.75 -15.54
N THR A 375 5.07 15.70 -14.60
CA THR A 375 3.89 16.34 -14.01
C THR A 375 3.09 17.15 -15.02
N ASN A 376 3.77 17.91 -15.90
CA ASN A 376 3.10 18.64 -16.98
C ASN A 376 2.44 17.68 -18.00
N ALA A 377 3.08 16.54 -18.30
CA ALA A 377 2.50 15.52 -19.19
C ALA A 377 1.22 14.89 -18.60
N ILE A 378 1.23 14.57 -17.30
CA ILE A 378 0.05 14.09 -16.58
C ILE A 378 -1.09 15.11 -16.67
N ALA A 379 -0.81 16.37 -16.32
CA ALA A 379 -1.81 17.42 -16.37
C ALA A 379 -2.37 17.62 -17.79
N TYR A 380 -1.52 17.57 -18.81
CA TYR A 380 -1.95 17.69 -20.21
C TYR A 380 -2.85 16.53 -20.64
N GLU A 381 -2.51 15.28 -20.31
CA GLU A 381 -3.33 14.13 -20.67
C GLU A 381 -4.70 14.16 -19.96
N ILE A 382 -4.76 14.62 -18.70
CA ILE A 382 -6.03 14.81 -18.00
C ILE A 382 -6.86 15.94 -18.60
N LEU A 383 -6.24 17.07 -18.95
CA LEU A 383 -6.91 18.17 -19.65
C LEU A 383 -7.48 17.69 -20.99
N LYS A 384 -6.71 16.93 -21.76
CA LYS A 384 -7.10 16.39 -23.06
C LYS A 384 -8.22 15.37 -22.96
N LYS A 385 -8.17 14.44 -21.99
CA LYS A 385 -9.16 13.36 -21.85
C LYS A 385 -10.44 13.80 -21.15
N ARG A 386 -10.34 14.73 -20.19
CA ARG A 386 -11.45 15.08 -19.27
C ARG A 386 -11.80 16.58 -19.24
N GLY A 387 -11.02 17.43 -19.90
CA GLY A 387 -11.24 18.88 -19.88
C GLY A 387 -10.88 19.55 -18.54
N LEU A 388 -10.14 18.86 -17.68
CA LEU A 388 -9.80 19.34 -16.33
C LEU A 388 -8.36 19.85 -16.29
N ASP A 389 -8.18 21.12 -15.93
CA ASP A 389 -6.86 21.68 -15.64
C ASP A 389 -6.50 21.42 -14.17
N ILE A 390 -5.63 20.45 -13.94
CA ILE A 390 -5.16 20.03 -12.61
C ILE A 390 -3.73 20.49 -12.31
N LEU A 391 -3.10 21.24 -13.23
CA LEU A 391 -1.67 21.53 -13.14
C LEU A 391 -1.32 22.32 -11.88
N SER A 392 -2.15 23.28 -11.47
CA SER A 392 -1.95 24.03 -10.23
C SER A 392 -1.96 23.15 -8.99
N ASP A 393 -2.78 22.08 -9.00
CA ASP A 393 -2.91 21.17 -7.88
C ASP A 393 -1.67 20.29 -7.75
N LEU A 394 -1.19 19.73 -8.88
CA LEU A 394 0.02 18.91 -8.90
C LEU A 394 1.27 19.72 -8.53
N LYS A 395 1.36 20.98 -8.95
CA LYS A 395 2.44 21.91 -8.55
C LYS A 395 2.50 22.10 -7.04
N LYS A 396 1.33 22.35 -6.43
CA LYS A 396 1.22 22.56 -4.98
C LYS A 396 1.70 21.33 -4.21
N VAL A 397 1.32 20.13 -4.67
CA VAL A 397 1.80 18.86 -4.06
C VAL A 397 3.31 18.79 -4.02
N TRP A 398 3.97 19.00 -5.16
CA TRP A 398 5.43 18.97 -5.22
C TRP A 398 6.09 20.04 -4.35
N ALA A 399 5.50 21.24 -4.30
CA ALA A 399 6.02 22.33 -3.48
C ALA A 399 5.93 22.01 -1.98
N ASP A 400 4.78 21.51 -1.51
CA ASP A 400 4.62 21.16 -0.09
C ASP A 400 5.49 19.96 0.29
N PHE A 401 5.62 18.97 -0.60
CA PHE A 401 6.49 17.82 -0.41
C PHE A 401 7.96 18.24 -0.25
N CYS A 402 8.47 19.08 -1.16
CA CYS A 402 9.85 19.59 -1.09
C CYS A 402 10.08 20.49 0.13
N LYS A 403 9.07 21.27 0.54
CA LYS A 403 9.15 22.11 1.75
C LYS A 403 9.22 21.26 3.02
N ALA A 404 8.44 20.20 3.12
CA ALA A 404 8.46 19.30 4.26
C ALA A 404 9.82 18.60 4.39
N TYR A 405 10.41 18.13 3.29
CA TYR A 405 11.78 17.60 3.32
C TYR A 405 12.84 18.65 3.61
N LEU A 406 12.65 19.89 3.15
CA LEU A 406 13.58 20.96 3.49
C LEU A 406 13.59 21.25 5.00
N VAL A 407 12.46 21.11 5.69
CA VAL A 407 12.36 21.22 7.15
C VAL A 407 13.19 20.10 7.81
N GLU A 408 13.01 18.85 7.40
CA GLU A 408 13.78 17.71 7.94
C GLU A 408 15.27 17.83 7.67
N ALA A 409 15.66 18.24 6.46
CA ALA A 409 17.05 18.51 6.13
C ALA A 409 17.64 19.61 7.02
N LYS A 410 16.89 20.68 7.32
CA LYS A 410 17.33 21.74 8.25
C LYS A 410 17.54 21.18 9.67
N TRP A 411 16.66 20.32 10.15
CA TRP A 411 16.83 19.67 11.45
C TRP A 411 18.11 18.83 11.48
N TYR A 412 18.31 17.98 10.47
CA TYR A 412 19.52 17.16 10.33
C TYR A 412 20.80 18.01 10.30
N TYR A 413 20.89 19.00 9.40
CA TYR A 413 22.11 19.81 9.21
C TYR A 413 22.43 20.70 10.41
N SER A 414 21.42 21.10 11.20
CA SER A 414 21.63 21.90 12.42
C SER A 414 21.88 21.05 13.67
N GLY A 415 21.64 19.74 13.60
CA GLY A 415 21.61 18.86 14.76
C GLY A 415 20.43 19.13 15.70
N TYR A 416 19.39 19.81 15.20
CA TYR A 416 18.19 20.08 15.98
C TYR A 416 17.34 18.81 16.11
N MET A 417 16.87 18.56 17.33
CA MET A 417 15.97 17.46 17.63
C MET A 417 14.58 18.03 17.92
N PRO A 418 13.60 17.88 17.00
CA PRO A 418 12.26 18.42 17.20
C PRO A 418 11.54 17.70 18.34
N THR A 419 10.49 18.34 18.87
CA THR A 419 9.54 17.60 19.73
C THR A 419 8.79 16.56 18.89
N PHE A 420 8.19 15.58 19.55
CA PHE A 420 7.36 14.58 18.88
C PHE A 420 6.21 15.23 18.09
N GLU A 421 5.56 16.24 18.65
CA GLU A 421 4.46 16.95 17.98
C GLU A 421 4.96 17.74 16.78
N GLU A 422 6.07 18.47 16.93
CA GLU A 422 6.68 19.23 15.83
C GLU A 422 7.13 18.31 14.69
N TYR A 423 7.73 17.16 15.03
CA TYR A 423 8.07 16.12 14.07
C TYR A 423 6.82 15.62 13.36
N MET A 424 5.77 15.25 14.10
CA MET A 424 4.57 14.69 13.50
C MET A 424 3.88 15.70 12.58
N ASP A 425 3.80 16.97 12.95
CA ASP A 425 3.17 18.02 12.12
C ASP A 425 3.82 18.17 10.73
N ASN A 426 5.12 17.86 10.61
CA ASN A 426 5.83 17.81 9.32
C ASN A 426 5.83 16.40 8.70
N GLY A 427 6.00 15.37 9.54
CA GLY A 427 6.32 14.00 9.14
C GLY A 427 5.23 13.31 8.32
N TRP A 428 3.95 13.60 8.59
CA TRP A 428 2.86 13.04 7.78
C TRP A 428 2.78 13.70 6.38
N ILE A 429 3.34 14.90 6.20
CA ILE A 429 3.49 15.56 4.90
C ILE A 429 4.71 15.02 4.15
N SER A 430 5.85 14.91 4.83
CA SER A 430 7.10 14.39 4.24
C SER A 430 7.01 12.91 3.85
N ALA A 431 6.14 12.12 4.49
CA ALA A 431 5.86 10.71 4.16
C ALA A 431 5.08 10.51 2.85
N CYS A 432 5.27 11.39 1.85
CA CYS A 432 4.51 11.39 0.60
C CYS A 432 2.99 11.52 0.81
N GLY A 433 2.56 11.98 2.01
CA GLY A 433 1.31 11.53 2.59
C GLY A 433 0.10 11.97 1.77
N TYR A 434 -0.13 13.27 1.61
CA TYR A 434 -1.36 13.74 0.95
C TYR A 434 -1.26 13.75 -0.58
N SER A 435 -0.03 13.60 -1.10
CA SER A 435 0.26 13.55 -2.53
C SER A 435 -0.47 12.38 -3.20
N MET A 436 -0.26 11.15 -2.72
CA MET A 436 -0.89 9.96 -3.28
C MET A 436 -2.43 10.03 -3.25
N PRO A 437 -3.08 10.41 -2.12
CA PRO A 437 -4.51 10.71 -2.09
C PRO A 437 -4.93 11.76 -3.11
N LEU A 438 -4.21 12.88 -3.25
CA LEU A 438 -4.60 13.89 -4.23
C LEU A 438 -4.55 13.32 -5.66
N TYR A 439 -3.47 12.62 -6.03
CA TYR A 439 -3.38 11.96 -7.33
C TYR A 439 -4.51 10.95 -7.52
N ALA A 440 -4.78 10.10 -6.52
CA ALA A 440 -5.89 9.15 -6.56
C ALA A 440 -7.24 9.83 -6.79
N TYR A 441 -7.53 10.91 -6.05
CA TYR A 441 -8.77 11.68 -6.18
C TYR A 441 -8.90 12.35 -7.56
N LEU A 442 -7.80 12.86 -8.10
CA LEU A 442 -7.76 13.48 -9.42
C LEU A 442 -7.86 12.45 -10.55
N LEU A 443 -7.37 11.22 -10.36
CA LEU A 443 -7.21 10.21 -11.41
C LEU A 443 -8.25 9.07 -11.39
N GLN A 444 -9.07 8.95 -10.34
CA GLN A 444 -10.12 7.92 -10.18
C GLN A 444 -11.26 7.95 -11.24
N GLY A 445 -11.22 8.84 -12.22
CA GLY A 445 -12.22 8.92 -13.30
C GLY A 445 -13.60 9.50 -12.93
N ASN A 446 -13.95 9.52 -11.64
CA ASN A 446 -15.22 10.06 -11.13
C ASN A 446 -15.31 11.60 -11.20
N GLU A 447 -16.51 12.14 -10.94
CA GLU A 447 -16.73 13.59 -10.81
C GLU A 447 -15.89 14.18 -9.68
N ILE A 448 -15.17 15.26 -9.98
CA ILE A 448 -14.33 15.98 -9.01
C ILE A 448 -15.15 17.12 -8.43
N THR A 449 -15.53 17.01 -7.16
CA THR A 449 -16.15 18.13 -6.45
C THR A 449 -15.08 19.10 -5.95
N LYS A 450 -15.36 20.40 -6.07
CA LYS A 450 -14.47 21.47 -5.61
C LYS A 450 -14.25 21.40 -4.10
N GLU A 451 -15.30 21.10 -3.34
CA GLU A 451 -15.26 21.00 -1.88
C GLU A 451 -14.29 19.91 -1.41
N ALA A 452 -14.42 18.68 -1.93
CA ALA A 452 -13.49 17.60 -1.58
C ALA A 452 -12.07 17.86 -2.04
N LEU A 453 -11.88 18.45 -3.24
CA LEU A 453 -10.55 18.83 -3.72
C LEU A 453 -9.87 19.86 -2.81
N GLU A 454 -10.60 20.90 -2.42
CA GLU A 454 -10.09 21.92 -1.48
C GLU A 454 -9.80 21.32 -0.10
N CYS A 455 -10.61 20.37 0.36
CA CYS A 455 -10.42 19.69 1.63
C CYS A 455 -9.09 18.90 1.67
N ILE A 456 -8.77 18.17 0.59
CA ILE A 456 -7.50 17.44 0.47
C ILE A 456 -6.32 18.41 0.39
N LYS A 457 -6.41 19.42 -0.50
CA LYS A 457 -5.31 20.38 -0.76
C LYS A 457 -4.96 21.26 0.43
N ASN A 458 -5.94 21.58 1.27
CA ASN A 458 -5.76 22.45 2.43
C ASN A 458 -5.51 21.65 3.71
N HIS A 459 -5.33 20.34 3.60
CA HIS A 459 -5.06 19.46 4.74
C HIS A 459 -6.14 19.50 5.83
N SER A 460 -7.39 19.77 5.44
CA SER A 460 -8.50 19.94 6.39
C SER A 460 -9.33 18.67 6.59
N SER A 461 -8.99 17.57 5.91
CA SER A 461 -9.60 16.26 6.14
C SER A 461 -8.84 15.52 7.24
N ASP A 462 -9.48 15.37 8.39
CA ASP A 462 -8.98 14.55 9.50
C ASP A 462 -8.82 13.09 9.08
N PHE A 463 -9.78 12.53 8.33
CA PHE A 463 -9.69 11.17 7.79
C PHE A 463 -8.45 10.93 6.94
N VAL A 464 -8.17 11.83 5.97
CA VAL A 464 -6.93 11.73 5.19
C VAL A 464 -5.74 11.86 6.13
N ARG A 465 -5.69 12.88 6.99
CA ARG A 465 -4.58 13.10 7.93
C ARG A 465 -4.29 11.87 8.80
N TYR A 466 -5.31 11.20 9.34
CA TYR A 466 -5.12 10.00 10.17
C TYR A 466 -4.48 8.86 9.40
N SER A 467 -4.91 8.60 8.16
CA SER A 467 -4.25 7.62 7.28
C SER A 467 -2.76 7.94 7.10
N LEU A 468 -2.42 9.21 6.88
CA LEU A 468 -1.03 9.63 6.65
C LEU A 468 -0.17 9.55 7.91
N MET A 469 -0.73 9.86 9.07
CA MET A 469 -0.07 9.66 10.35
C MET A 469 0.19 8.17 10.60
N ILE A 470 -0.76 7.28 10.29
CA ILE A 470 -0.55 5.83 10.38
C ILE A 470 0.63 5.43 9.49
N ILE A 471 0.67 5.90 8.24
CA ILE A 471 1.73 5.56 7.28
C ILE A 471 3.10 5.99 7.81
N ARG A 472 3.24 7.25 8.25
CA ARG A 472 4.48 7.77 8.84
C ARG A 472 4.91 6.95 10.06
N LEU A 473 3.99 6.66 10.98
CA LEU A 473 4.34 5.94 12.21
C LEU A 473 4.72 4.47 11.93
N VAL A 474 4.08 3.82 10.95
CA VAL A 474 4.41 2.45 10.53
C VAL A 474 5.77 2.39 9.86
N ASP A 475 6.07 3.34 8.96
CA ASP A 475 7.39 3.51 8.35
C ASP A 475 8.45 3.68 9.44
N ASP A 476 8.31 4.70 10.29
CA ASP A 476 9.26 5.01 11.37
C ASP A 476 9.49 3.83 12.33
N LEU A 477 8.45 3.04 12.63
CA LEU A 477 8.59 1.84 13.47
C LEU A 477 9.58 0.84 12.89
N GLN A 478 9.65 0.73 11.56
CA GLN A 478 10.43 -0.29 10.88
C GLN A 478 11.77 0.22 10.33
N THR A 479 11.85 1.49 9.94
CA THR A 479 12.99 2.07 9.24
C THR A 479 13.96 2.81 10.17
N SER A 480 13.51 3.32 11.32
CA SER A 480 14.26 4.34 12.08
C SER A 480 15.69 3.94 12.42
N SER A 481 15.92 2.67 12.79
CA SER A 481 17.25 2.20 13.19
C SER A 481 18.24 2.27 12.02
N TYR A 482 17.82 1.93 10.81
CA TYR A 482 18.67 1.95 9.62
C TYR A 482 18.92 3.36 9.12
N GLU A 483 17.90 4.23 9.19
CA GLU A 483 18.02 5.63 8.81
C GLU A 483 18.95 6.39 9.77
N GLN A 484 18.88 6.09 11.07
CA GLN A 484 19.83 6.62 12.05
C GLN A 484 21.28 6.19 11.76
N GLU A 485 21.50 4.92 11.43
CA GLU A 485 22.85 4.39 11.13
C GLU A 485 23.51 5.07 9.92
N ARG A 486 22.72 5.38 8.87
CA ARG A 486 23.22 6.07 7.67
C ARG A 486 23.25 7.60 7.79
N GLY A 487 22.70 8.13 8.88
CA GLY A 487 22.70 9.55 9.22
C GLY A 487 21.53 10.29 8.57
N ASP A 488 20.39 10.29 9.26
CA ASP A 488 19.16 11.00 8.89
C ASP A 488 18.58 11.76 10.10
N THR A 489 17.53 12.57 9.90
CA THR A 489 16.80 13.27 10.96
C THR A 489 16.22 12.29 11.98
N PRO A 490 16.12 12.67 13.27
CA PRO A 490 15.36 11.88 14.25
C PRO A 490 13.94 11.59 13.77
N LYS A 491 13.48 10.35 13.94
CA LYS A 491 12.13 9.89 13.60
C LYS A 491 11.22 9.91 14.82
N ALA A 492 9.96 9.51 14.68
CA ALA A 492 8.97 9.48 15.75
C ALA A 492 9.49 8.83 17.05
N ILE A 493 10.18 7.69 16.94
CA ILE A 493 10.74 6.96 18.08
C ILE A 493 11.72 7.84 18.86
N GLN A 494 12.69 8.42 18.15
CA GLN A 494 13.75 9.22 18.76
C GLN A 494 13.21 10.52 19.35
N CYS A 495 12.31 11.21 18.64
CA CYS A 495 11.67 12.43 19.12
C CYS A 495 10.88 12.16 20.41
N TYR A 496 10.12 11.06 20.46
CA TYR A 496 9.37 10.68 21.66
C TYR A 496 10.27 10.33 22.84
N MET A 497 11.34 9.55 22.59
CA MET A 497 12.35 9.22 23.60
C MET A 497 12.99 10.47 24.20
N HIS A 498 13.40 11.41 23.34
CA HIS A 498 14.06 12.64 23.74
C HIS A 498 13.14 13.55 24.57
N GLN A 499 11.90 13.76 24.12
CA GLN A 499 10.94 14.63 24.81
C GLN A 499 10.50 14.08 26.17
N ASN A 500 10.33 12.77 26.29
CA ASN A 500 9.76 12.14 27.49
C ASN A 500 10.80 11.47 28.40
N GLY A 501 12.06 11.38 27.97
CA GLY A 501 13.13 10.71 28.73
C GLY A 501 12.89 9.21 28.93
N VAL A 502 12.24 8.55 27.96
CA VAL A 502 11.85 7.13 28.03
C VAL A 502 12.77 6.23 27.20
N SER A 503 12.73 4.93 27.45
CA SER A 503 13.45 3.94 26.64
C SER A 503 12.81 3.74 25.26
N GLU A 504 13.58 3.20 24.32
CA GLU A 504 13.09 2.86 22.98
C GLU A 504 11.90 1.88 23.02
N ILE A 505 11.93 0.91 23.95
CA ILE A 505 10.83 -0.05 24.13
C ILE A 505 9.53 0.69 24.48
N ILE A 506 9.59 1.65 25.41
CA ILE A 506 8.40 2.44 25.81
C ILE A 506 7.93 3.32 24.64
N ALA A 507 8.87 3.93 23.90
CA ALA A 507 8.54 4.76 22.74
C ALA A 507 7.86 3.96 21.61
N ARG A 508 8.38 2.77 21.29
CA ARG A 508 7.80 1.87 20.29
C ARG A 508 6.41 1.40 20.69
N GLU A 509 6.20 1.03 21.95
CA GLU A 509 4.87 0.64 22.43
C GLU A 509 3.88 1.81 22.40
N HIS A 510 4.34 3.03 22.73
CA HIS A 510 3.52 4.24 22.58
C HIS A 510 3.10 4.47 21.11
N ILE A 511 4.03 4.35 20.16
CA ILE A 511 3.74 4.53 18.74
C ILE A 511 2.77 3.46 18.22
N LYS A 512 2.92 2.19 18.62
CA LYS A 512 1.96 1.13 18.29
C LYS A 512 0.56 1.44 18.81
N GLN A 513 0.45 1.94 20.05
CA GLN A 513 -0.83 2.37 20.60
C GLN A 513 -1.41 3.56 19.84
N MET A 514 -0.58 4.53 19.44
CA MET A 514 -1.00 5.67 18.65
C MET A 514 -1.55 5.25 17.27
N ILE A 515 -0.89 4.31 16.58
CA ILE A 515 -1.39 3.74 15.32
C ILE A 515 -2.77 3.12 15.54
N HIS A 516 -2.94 2.38 16.63
CA HIS A 516 -4.23 1.80 16.98
C HIS A 516 -5.32 2.87 17.20
N ASP A 517 -5.00 3.94 17.93
CA ASP A 517 -5.95 5.03 18.21
C ASP A 517 -6.28 5.83 16.93
N LEU A 518 -5.32 6.02 16.03
CA LEU A 518 -5.56 6.64 14.72
C LEU A 518 -6.49 5.80 13.85
N TRP A 519 -6.37 4.47 13.85
CA TRP A 519 -7.30 3.59 13.16
C TRP A 519 -8.73 3.76 13.68
N LYS A 520 -8.93 3.83 15.00
CA LYS A 520 -10.26 4.09 15.59
C LYS A 520 -10.85 5.43 15.15
N LYS A 521 -10.01 6.47 15.10
CA LYS A 521 -10.43 7.81 14.64
C LYS A 521 -10.80 7.80 13.16
N MET A 522 -10.03 7.09 12.34
CA MET A 522 -10.29 6.95 10.91
C MET A 522 -11.57 6.16 10.63
N ASP A 523 -11.81 5.06 11.34
CA ASP A 523 -13.05 4.26 11.23
C ASP A 523 -14.30 4.98 11.77
N GLY A 524 -14.11 5.93 12.69
CA GLY A 524 -15.18 6.74 13.27
C GLY A 524 -15.70 7.86 12.37
N ASP A 525 -14.98 8.21 11.30
CA ASP A 525 -15.45 9.24 10.36
C ASP A 525 -16.58 8.66 9.47
N GLU A 526 -17.79 9.16 9.65
CA GLU A 526 -19.01 8.51 9.17
C GLU A 526 -19.21 8.70 7.65
N TYR A 527 -19.17 7.60 6.90
CA TYR A 527 -19.31 7.57 5.43
C TYR A 527 -20.59 8.24 4.90
N SER A 528 -21.70 8.18 5.65
CA SER A 528 -23.00 8.71 5.22
C SER A 528 -23.02 10.24 5.02
N ARG A 529 -22.03 10.94 5.58
CA ARG A 529 -21.85 12.40 5.50
C ARG A 529 -20.54 12.80 4.82
N SER A 530 -19.77 11.85 4.31
CA SER A 530 -18.49 12.16 3.69
C SER A 530 -18.67 12.91 2.39
N ILE A 531 -17.89 13.97 2.21
CA ILE A 531 -17.79 14.71 0.95
C ILE A 531 -17.04 13.92 -0.14
N PHE A 532 -16.43 12.78 0.24
CA PHE A 532 -15.61 11.96 -0.62
C PHE A 532 -16.36 10.77 -1.23
N PRO A 533 -16.05 10.40 -2.48
CA PRO A 533 -16.60 9.19 -3.10
C PRO A 533 -16.01 7.92 -2.48
N ARG A 534 -16.72 6.79 -2.61
CA ARG A 534 -16.33 5.49 -2.01
C ARG A 534 -14.94 5.06 -2.41
N GLN A 535 -14.65 5.16 -3.69
CA GLN A 535 -13.39 4.75 -4.26
C GLN A 535 -12.21 5.50 -3.63
N PHE A 536 -12.38 6.80 -3.34
CA PHE A 536 -11.35 7.58 -2.67
C PHE A 536 -11.18 7.18 -1.19
N ILE A 537 -12.27 6.88 -0.50
CA ILE A 537 -12.21 6.40 0.89
C ILE A 537 -11.51 5.04 0.96
N ASP A 538 -11.89 4.12 0.07
CA ASP A 538 -11.25 2.81 -0.06
C ASP A 538 -9.75 2.95 -0.36
N PHE A 539 -9.36 3.90 -1.22
CA PHE A 539 -7.96 4.22 -1.48
C PHE A 539 -7.21 4.66 -0.22
N VAL A 540 -7.74 5.64 0.50
CA VAL A 540 -7.08 6.22 1.68
C VAL A 540 -6.91 5.17 2.79
N GLU A 541 -7.90 4.29 2.98
CA GLU A 541 -7.78 3.17 3.90
C GLU A 541 -6.76 2.14 3.40
N ASN A 542 -6.83 1.76 2.12
CA ASN A 542 -5.90 0.79 1.53
C ASN A 542 -4.47 1.32 1.50
N PHE A 543 -4.28 2.64 1.44
CA PHE A 543 -2.96 3.25 1.54
C PHE A 543 -2.35 3.00 2.92
N ALA A 544 -3.11 3.21 4.01
CA ALA A 544 -2.68 2.82 5.34
C ALA A 544 -2.44 1.30 5.47
N ARG A 545 -3.34 0.45 4.96
CA ARG A 545 -3.18 -1.02 4.97
C ARG A 545 -1.94 -1.48 4.20
N SER A 546 -1.66 -0.87 3.07
CA SER A 546 -0.51 -1.19 2.23
C SER A 546 0.81 -0.86 2.95
N CYS A 547 0.84 0.23 3.72
CA CYS A 547 2.01 0.59 4.52
C CYS A 547 2.32 -0.48 5.58
N HIS A 548 1.31 -0.97 6.30
CA HIS A 548 1.46 -2.13 7.20
C HIS A 548 2.03 -3.36 6.49
N CYS A 549 1.60 -3.62 5.25
CA CYS A 549 2.10 -4.75 4.47
C CYS A 549 3.56 -4.59 4.03
N ILE A 550 3.95 -3.37 3.65
CA ILE A 550 5.29 -3.02 3.14
C ILE A 550 6.34 -3.12 4.22
N TYR A 551 6.05 -2.56 5.38
CA TYR A 551 6.96 -2.50 6.51
C TYR A 551 6.70 -3.63 7.53
N GLN A 552 5.99 -4.69 7.12
CA GLN A 552 5.61 -5.77 8.03
C GLN A 552 6.82 -6.49 8.65
N PHE A 553 7.87 -6.69 7.87
CA PHE A 553 9.04 -7.49 8.26
C PHE A 553 10.32 -6.67 8.34
N GLU A 554 10.47 -5.67 7.46
CA GLU A 554 11.71 -4.91 7.23
C GLU A 554 11.47 -3.71 6.31
N ASP A 555 12.52 -2.93 6.06
CA ASP A 555 12.54 -1.83 5.09
C ASP A 555 12.63 -2.35 3.64
N TRP A 556 11.56 -2.99 3.19
CA TRP A 556 11.47 -3.53 1.83
C TRP A 556 11.69 -2.45 0.78
N TYR A 557 11.06 -1.29 0.96
CA TYR A 557 11.14 -0.20 -0.01
C TYR A 557 12.55 0.38 -0.11
N GLY A 558 13.28 0.50 1.01
CA GLY A 558 14.69 0.88 1.04
C GLY A 558 15.64 -0.14 0.39
N GLY A 559 15.18 -1.37 0.17
CA GLY A 559 15.94 -2.44 -0.49
C GLY A 559 16.32 -3.61 0.41
N LYS A 560 15.92 -3.59 1.69
CA LYS A 560 16.08 -4.75 2.56
C LYS A 560 14.91 -5.67 2.31
N ALA A 561 15.06 -6.55 1.34
CA ALA A 561 13.99 -7.46 0.91
C ALA A 561 14.35 -8.90 1.28
N GLY A 562 13.66 -9.43 2.27
CA GLY A 562 13.68 -10.81 2.70
C GLY A 562 12.79 -11.66 1.81
N SER A 563 12.91 -12.97 1.98
CA SER A 563 12.27 -13.94 1.08
C SER A 563 10.74 -13.82 1.03
N GLU A 564 10.11 -13.44 2.15
CA GLU A 564 8.65 -13.31 2.27
C GLU A 564 8.10 -12.20 1.38
N MET A 565 8.74 -11.03 1.41
CA MET A 565 8.31 -9.90 0.60
C MET A 565 8.59 -10.11 -0.88
N LYS A 566 9.76 -10.66 -1.24
CA LYS A 566 10.04 -11.04 -2.64
C LYS A 566 9.00 -12.04 -3.16
N ASN A 567 8.58 -12.99 -2.34
CA ASN A 567 7.52 -13.93 -2.70
C ASN A 567 6.16 -13.25 -2.91
N ARG A 568 5.81 -12.21 -2.14
CA ARG A 568 4.59 -11.42 -2.37
C ARG A 568 4.62 -10.71 -3.72
N VAL A 569 5.73 -10.04 -4.05
CA VAL A 569 5.92 -9.38 -5.34
C VAL A 569 5.79 -10.38 -6.48
N VAL A 570 6.59 -11.46 -6.44
CA VAL A 570 6.59 -12.51 -7.46
C VAL A 570 5.21 -13.15 -7.64
N SER A 571 4.48 -13.41 -6.54
CA SER A 571 3.13 -13.96 -6.61
C SER A 571 2.10 -12.99 -7.20
N LEU A 572 2.33 -11.69 -7.05
CA LEU A 572 1.43 -10.67 -7.59
C LEU A 572 1.67 -10.42 -9.08
N ILE A 573 2.93 -10.33 -9.53
CA ILE A 573 3.26 -9.86 -10.89
C ILE A 573 3.80 -10.95 -11.83
N GLU A 574 4.26 -12.10 -11.34
CA GLU A 574 4.94 -13.09 -12.18
C GLU A 574 4.25 -14.46 -12.19
N LYS A 575 3.96 -15.02 -11.00
CA LYS A 575 3.47 -16.40 -10.87
C LYS A 575 1.93 -16.45 -10.83
N PRO A 576 1.26 -16.94 -11.89
CA PRO A 576 -0.18 -17.12 -11.85
C PRO A 576 -0.58 -18.25 -10.92
N ILE A 577 -1.78 -18.16 -10.35
CA ILE A 577 -2.34 -19.20 -9.51
C ILE A 577 -2.75 -20.39 -10.39
N PRO A 578 -2.32 -21.62 -10.10
CA PRO A 578 -2.70 -22.78 -10.90
C PRO A 578 -4.22 -23.02 -10.89
N ILE A 579 -4.81 -23.08 -12.08
CA ILE A 579 -6.22 -23.45 -12.28
C ILE A 579 -6.23 -24.81 -12.96
N LYS A 580 -6.85 -25.81 -12.33
CA LYS A 580 -7.10 -27.09 -12.99
C LYS A 580 -8.03 -26.81 -14.17
N LYS A 581 -7.56 -27.00 -15.40
CA LYS A 581 -8.46 -27.06 -16.57
C LYS A 581 -9.28 -28.34 -16.40
N ASN A 582 -10.49 -28.20 -15.86
CA ASN A 582 -11.45 -29.30 -15.88
C ASN A 582 -11.67 -29.65 -17.35
N SER A 583 -11.30 -30.87 -17.74
CA SER A 583 -11.60 -31.49 -19.02
C SER A 583 -13.10 -31.78 -19.11
N LEU A 584 -13.89 -30.72 -19.14
CA LEU A 584 -15.33 -30.71 -19.42
C LEU A 584 -15.54 -29.92 -20.71
N THR A 585 -14.98 -30.46 -21.80
CA THR A 585 -15.53 -30.32 -23.15
C THR A 585 -16.49 -31.46 -23.40
#